data_AF-A0A923TNE5-F1
#
_entry.id   AF-A0A923TNE5-F1
#
_cell.length_a   1.000
_cell.length_b   1.000
_cell.length_c   1.000
_cell.angle_alpha   90.00
_cell.angle_beta   90.00
_cell.angle_gamma   90.00
#
_symmetry.space_group_name_H-M   'P 1'
#
loop_
_entity.id
_entity.type
_entity.pdbx_description
1 polymer ?
#
loop_
_entity_poly.entity_id
_entity_poly.type
_entity_poly.pdbx_seq_one_letter_code
_entity_poly.pdbx_strand_id
1 'polypeptide(L)'
;MHYVLARITVKTEAAEAASKVLVELAAQSRKEAGCVQYEIYHQEQAPHIFQTVEHWRDKADADAHMATPHVGAAFAAAGPLLAGAPEIVAYTRLA
;
A
#
# COMPACT_ATOMS: atom_id res chain seq x y z
N MET A 1 0.23 -3.19 18.22
CA MET A 1 0.83 -2.28 17.23
C MET A 1 1.55 -3.12 16.19
N HIS A 2 1.24 -2.92 14.92
CA HIS A 2 1.77 -3.70 13.80
C HIS A 2 2.08 -2.77 12.64
N TYR A 3 3.26 -2.90 12.02
CA TYR A 3 3.67 -2.07 10.90
C TYR A 3 3.81 -2.92 9.64
N VAL A 4 3.34 -2.40 8.52
CA VAL A 4 3.52 -3.02 7.21
C VAL A 4 4.09 -1.97 6.27
N LEU A 5 5.15 -2.33 5.55
CA LEU A 5 5.69 -1.53 4.46
C LEU A 5 5.53 -2.35 3.18
N ALA A 6 4.79 -1.81 2.20
CA ALA A 6 4.66 -2.41 0.88
C ALA A 6 5.43 -1.60 -0.16
N ARG A 7 6.50 -2.17 -0.71
CA ARG A 7 7.19 -1.63 -1.88
C ARG A 7 6.51 -2.13 -3.14
N ILE A 8 6.04 -1.20 -3.96
CA ILE A 8 5.27 -1.47 -5.17
C ILE A 8 6.02 -0.88 -6.35
N THR A 9 6.51 -1.75 -7.24
CA THR A 9 7.19 -1.30 -8.47
C THR A 9 6.27 -1.50 -9.66
N VAL A 10 5.95 -0.41 -10.35
CA VAL A 10 5.13 -0.43 -11.57
C VAL A 10 5.99 -0.21 -12.81
N LYS A 11 5.45 -0.54 -13.97
CA LYS A 11 6.05 -0.15 -15.25
C LYS A 11 6.18 1.36 -15.31
N THR A 12 7.28 1.86 -15.85
CA THR A 12 7.63 3.29 -15.83
C THR A 12 6.54 4.16 -16.46
N GLU A 13 5.94 3.70 -17.56
CA GLU A 13 4.86 4.36 -18.30
C GLU A 13 3.52 4.36 -17.55
N ALA A 14 3.38 3.51 -16.52
CA ALA A 14 2.16 3.35 -15.74
C ALA A 14 2.19 4.14 -14.42
N ALA A 15 3.26 4.89 -14.12
CA ALA A 15 3.45 5.56 -12.83
C ALA A 15 2.28 6.49 -12.45
N GLU A 16 1.77 7.31 -13.38
CA GLU A 16 0.66 8.22 -13.09
C GLU A 16 -0.65 7.46 -12.81
N ALA A 17 -0.94 6.41 -13.60
CA ALA A 17 -2.13 5.59 -13.40
C ALA A 17 -2.08 4.84 -12.06
N ALA A 18 -0.92 4.25 -11.74
CA ALA A 18 -0.68 3.57 -10.47
C ALA A 18 -0.83 4.53 -9.28
N SER A 19 -0.30 5.75 -9.39
CA SER A 19 -0.42 6.76 -8.33
C SER A 19 -1.88 7.04 -7.98
N LYS A 20 -2.79 7.11 -8.96
CA LYS A 20 -4.22 7.33 -8.72
C LYS A 20 -4.85 6.17 -7.95
N VAL A 21 -4.54 4.93 -8.36
CA VAL A 21 -5.03 3.71 -7.68
C VAL A 21 -4.53 3.65 -6.23
N LEU A 22 -3.25 3.89 -6.01
CA LEU A 22 -2.64 3.74 -4.70
C LEU A 22 -2.99 4.89 -3.74
N VAL A 23 -3.23 6.11 -4.25
CA VAL A 23 -3.76 7.22 -3.46
C VAL A 23 -5.19 6.92 -2.99
N GLU A 24 -6.04 6.34 -3.84
CA GLU A 24 -7.38 5.93 -3.46
C GLU A 24 -7.35 4.80 -2.44
N LEU A 25 -6.48 3.79 -2.63
CA LEU A 25 -6.23 2.74 -1.64
C LEU A 25 -5.93 3.35 -0.28
N ALA A 26 -4.92 4.24 -0.20
CA ALA A 26 -4.55 4.90 1.04
C ALA A 26 -5.72 5.70 1.65
N ALA A 27 -6.51 6.39 0.84
CA ALA A 27 -7.68 7.15 1.31
C ALA A 27 -8.77 6.27 1.91
N GLN A 28 -9.02 5.09 1.35
CA GLN A 28 -10.00 4.13 1.90
C GLN A 28 -9.47 3.42 3.13
N SER A 29 -8.20 3.02 3.15
CA SER A 29 -7.59 2.31 4.29
C SER A 29 -7.56 3.16 5.55
N ARG A 30 -7.37 4.48 5.44
CA ARG A 30 -7.47 5.42 6.57
C ARG A 30 -8.85 5.46 7.24
N LYS A 31 -9.90 4.97 6.58
CA LYS A 31 -11.26 4.92 7.14
C LYS A 31 -11.49 3.65 7.97
N GLU A 32 -10.58 2.69 7.92
CA GLU A 32 -10.70 1.45 8.67
C GLU A 32 -10.42 1.69 10.15
N ALA A 33 -11.27 1.15 11.03
CA ALA A 33 -11.17 1.37 12.46
C ALA A 33 -9.86 0.85 13.09
N GLY A 34 -9.18 -0.09 12.43
CA GLY A 34 -7.88 -0.63 12.84
C GLY A 34 -6.67 0.15 12.31
N CYS A 35 -6.87 1.04 11.33
CA CYS A 35 -5.80 1.82 10.72
C CYS A 35 -5.46 3.01 11.62
N VAL A 36 -4.21 3.06 12.08
CA VAL A 36 -3.69 4.19 12.87
C VAL A 36 -3.02 5.22 11.96
N GLN A 37 -2.30 4.75 10.93
CA GLN A 37 -1.65 5.59 9.92
C GLN A 37 -1.54 4.80 8.61
N TYR A 38 -1.72 5.49 7.50
CA TYR A 38 -1.48 4.94 6.17
C TYR A 38 -0.94 6.04 5.27
N GLU A 39 0.34 5.95 4.93
CA GLU A 39 1.03 6.90 4.07
C GLU A 39 1.49 6.22 2.79
N ILE A 40 1.59 7.02 1.73
CA ILE A 40 2.13 6.57 0.47
C ILE A 40 3.13 7.58 -0.06
N TYR A 41 4.25 7.04 -0.54
CA TYR A 41 5.35 7.78 -1.13
C TYR A 41 5.71 7.16 -2.48
N HIS A 42 6.39 7.94 -3.31
CA HIS A 42 7.22 7.40 -4.38
C HIS A 42 8.67 7.81 -4.17
N GLN A 43 9.60 7.18 -4.87
CA GLN A 43 10.99 7.63 -4.87
C GLN A 43 11.14 8.87 -5.76
N GLU A 44 11.86 9.89 -5.28
CA GLU A 44 12.10 11.12 -6.05
C GLU A 44 12.82 10.85 -7.39
N GLN A 45 13.79 9.94 -7.38
CA GLN A 45 14.58 9.56 -8.57
C GLN A 45 13.95 8.45 -9.39
N ALA A 46 12.91 7.79 -8.87
CA ALA A 46 12.21 6.71 -9.54
C ALA A 46 10.71 6.72 -9.20
N PRO A 47 9.92 7.66 -9.78
CA PRO A 47 8.50 7.84 -9.43
C PRO A 47 7.58 6.65 -9.73
N HIS A 48 8.09 5.60 -10.37
CA HIS A 48 7.41 4.33 -10.61
C HIS A 48 7.60 3.31 -9.46
N ILE A 49 8.37 3.67 -8.43
CA ILE A 49 8.59 2.87 -7.24
C ILE A 49 7.88 3.57 -6.08
N PHE A 50 6.83 2.93 -5.58
CA PHE A 50 5.99 3.41 -4.49
C PHE A 50 6.29 2.64 -3.20
N GLN A 51 6.01 3.28 -2.07
CA GLN A 51 6.12 2.70 -0.74
C GLN A 51 4.87 3.09 0.07
N THR A 52 4.12 2.09 0.53
CA THR A 52 3.16 2.31 1.62
C THR A 52 3.87 2.18 2.96
N VAL A 53 3.51 3.03 3.91
CA VAL A 53 3.93 2.93 5.30
C VAL A 53 2.67 2.89 6.15
N GLU A 54 2.42 1.73 6.74
CA GLU A 54 1.16 1.42 7.37
C GLU A 54 1.38 1.10 8.83
N HIS A 55 0.56 1.69 9.69
CA HIS A 55 0.51 1.43 11.11
C HIS A 55 -0.90 0.97 11.46
N TRP A 56 -0.97 -0.24 11.95
CA TRP A 56 -2.18 -0.91 12.39
C TRP A 56 -2.18 -1.09 13.90
N ARG A 57 -3.36 -1.01 14.52
CA ARG A 57 -3.52 -1.22 15.96
C ARG A 57 -2.99 -2.60 16.36
N ASP A 58 -3.24 -3.63 15.57
CA ASP A 58 -2.64 -4.96 15.72
C ASP A 58 -2.54 -5.71 14.38
N LYS A 59 -2.04 -6.96 14.42
CA LYS A 59 -1.89 -7.79 13.23
C LYS A 59 -3.25 -8.22 12.64
N ALA A 60 -4.26 -8.44 13.47
CA ALA A 60 -5.56 -8.87 12.99
C ALA A 60 -6.22 -7.78 12.14
N ASP A 61 -6.02 -6.51 12.49
CA ASP A 61 -6.47 -5.38 11.68
C ASP A 61 -5.77 -5.32 10.32
N ALA A 62 -4.46 -5.56 10.26
CA ALA A 62 -3.72 -5.62 8.99
C ALA A 62 -4.15 -6.81 8.12
N ASP A 63 -4.43 -7.97 8.73
CA ASP A 63 -4.94 -9.14 8.02
C ASP A 63 -6.36 -8.89 7.50
N ALA A 64 -7.21 -8.22 8.29
CA ALA A 64 -8.56 -7.83 7.90
C ALA A 64 -8.54 -6.83 6.73
N HIS A 65 -7.64 -5.85 6.78
CA HIS A 65 -7.40 -4.89 5.70
C HIS A 65 -7.20 -5.59 4.35
N MET A 66 -6.35 -6.62 4.30
CA MET A 66 -6.05 -7.38 3.08
C MET A 66 -7.28 -8.09 2.47
N ALA A 67 -8.31 -8.34 3.27
CA ALA A 67 -9.57 -8.97 2.85
C ALA A 67 -10.67 -7.96 2.46
N THR A 68 -10.40 -6.66 2.54
CA THR A 68 -11.41 -5.63 2.26
C THR A 68 -11.70 -5.49 0.76
N PRO A 69 -12.91 -5.04 0.38
CA PRO A 69 -13.25 -4.84 -1.02
C PRO A 69 -12.37 -3.81 -1.74
N HIS A 70 -11.92 -2.76 -1.04
CA HIS A 70 -11.10 -1.71 -1.66
C HIS A 70 -9.66 -2.17 -1.93
N VAL A 71 -9.11 -3.08 -1.10
CA VAL A 71 -7.83 -3.76 -1.41
C VAL A 71 -7.99 -4.68 -2.62
N GLY A 72 -9.07 -5.47 -2.67
CA GLY A 72 -9.35 -6.30 -3.85
C GLY A 72 -9.48 -5.49 -5.14
N ALA A 73 -10.16 -4.34 -5.08
CA ALA A 73 -10.26 -3.41 -6.21
C ALA A 73 -8.90 -2.81 -6.59
N ALA A 74 -8.07 -2.43 -5.61
CA ALA A 74 -6.74 -1.91 -5.85
C ALA A 74 -5.83 -2.97 -6.52
N PHE A 75 -5.88 -4.24 -6.09
CA PHE A 75 -5.14 -5.31 -6.74
C PHE A 75 -5.58 -5.54 -8.18
N ALA A 76 -6.89 -5.56 -8.45
CA ALA A 76 -7.41 -5.72 -9.80
C ALA A 76 -6.96 -4.57 -10.72
N ALA A 77 -7.01 -3.32 -10.23
CA ALA A 77 -6.63 -2.14 -11.01
C ALA A 77 -5.10 -2.01 -11.18
N ALA A 78 -4.32 -2.27 -10.13
CA ALA A 78 -2.86 -2.14 -10.16
C ALA A 78 -2.16 -3.32 -10.85
N GLY A 79 -2.74 -4.53 -10.80
CA GLY A 79 -2.13 -5.76 -11.31
C GLY A 79 -1.52 -5.64 -12.71
N PRO A 80 -2.25 -5.13 -13.73
CA PRO A 80 -1.71 -4.93 -15.08
C PRO A 80 -0.58 -3.89 -15.18
N LEU A 81 -0.48 -2.99 -14.21
CA LEU A 81 0.48 -1.89 -14.14
C LEU A 81 1.81 -2.32 -13.50
N LEU A 82 1.80 -3.38 -12.69
CA LEU A 82 2.96 -3.86 -11.95
C LEU A 82 4.10 -4.29 -12.88
N ALA A 83 5.33 -3.97 -12.49
CA ALA A 83 6.55 -4.52 -13.10
C ALA A 83 7.00 -5.84 -12.43
N GLY A 84 6.38 -6.20 -11.31
CA GLY A 84 6.64 -7.41 -10.54
C GLY A 84 5.71 -7.50 -9.32
N ALA A 85 5.78 -8.61 -8.59
CA ALA A 85 5.02 -8.74 -7.34
C ALA A 85 5.44 -7.65 -6.34
N PRO A 86 4.50 -7.03 -5.60
CA PRO A 86 4.83 -6.14 -4.51
C PRO A 86 5.60 -6.87 -3.41
N GLU A 87 6.58 -6.20 -2.82
CA GLU A 87 7.26 -6.67 -1.60
C GLU A 87 6.50 -6.11 -0.41
N ILE A 88 5.84 -6.98 0.36
CA ILE A 88 5.03 -6.60 1.52
C ILE A 88 5.64 -7.25 2.75
N VAL A 89 6.14 -6.43 3.68
CA VAL A 89 6.87 -6.92 4.85
C VAL A 89 6.35 -6.27 6.12
N ALA A 90 6.19 -7.08 7.17
CA ALA A 90 5.81 -6.60 8.48
C ALA A 90 7.03 -6.22 9.32
N TYR A 91 6.92 -5.14 10.09
CA TYR A 91 7.99 -4.58 10.91
C TYR A 91 7.57 -4.42 12.37
N THR A 92 8.58 -4.45 13.25
CA THR A 92 8.44 -4.01 14.65
C THR A 92 9.18 -2.68 14.80
N ARG A 93 8.50 -1.67 15.33
CA ARG A 93 9.13 -0.39 15.66
C ARG A 93 10.00 -0.57 16.91
N LEU A 94 11.26 -0.16 16.85
CA LEU A 94 12.23 -0.32 17.94
C LEU A 94 12.30 0.89 18.91
N ALA A 95 11.92 2.08 18.44
CA ALA A 95 11.79 3.31 19.22
C ALA A 95 10.58 4.11 18.70
#